data_AF-A0A0G0JCL3-F1
#
_entry.id   AF-A0A0G0JCL3-F1
#
_cell.length_a   1.000
_cell.length_b   1.000
_cell.length_c   1.000
_cell.angle_alpha   90.00
_cell.angle_beta   90.00
_cell.angle_gamma   90.00
#
_symmetry.space_group_name_H-M   'P 1'
#
loop_
_entity.id
_entity.type
_entity.pdbx_description
1 polymer ?
#
loop_
_entity_poly.entity_id
_entity_poly.type
_entity_poly.pdbx_seq_one_letter_code
_entity_poly.pdbx_strand_id
1 'polypeptide(L)'
;QKGMYGLEAFWEKALRGESGSIKQEGDSRGRWIPVSDRDVREAKDGPDLILTINHTVQFEVEKIVKETMEKFSADSASVIVMEPKTGKILAMANQPSFNPNDFSQTEDISRFVNPAVSEPYESGSVFKAFTEAIGIDDGKINGSTTYVDTGVVKEAGYEIRNSDLKANGVQTMTQVLEASLNTGVIHIEKLVGNKNFAEYVRRFGFGEKTGIDLPGEVGGNIRNLNNTKTDINFFCGKFEI
;
A
#
# COMPACT_ATOMS: atom_id res chain seq x y z
N GLN A 1 26.01 14.09 -2.33
CA GLN A 1 25.58 12.68 -2.23
C GLN A 1 24.40 12.49 -3.19
N LYS A 2 23.99 11.25 -3.49
CA LYS A 2 22.87 10.96 -4.39
C LYS A 2 21.85 10.12 -3.64
N GLY A 3 20.58 10.54 -3.62
CA GLY A 3 19.45 9.78 -3.12
C GLY A 3 19.19 8.55 -3.98
N MET A 4 19.22 7.37 -3.34
CA MET A 4 19.11 6.07 -4.04
C MET A 4 17.84 5.30 -3.70
N TYR A 5 17.19 5.60 -2.56
CA TYR A 5 15.97 4.92 -2.11
C TYR A 5 14.98 5.89 -1.46
N GLY A 6 13.72 5.45 -1.32
CA GLY A 6 12.67 6.19 -0.64
C GLY A 6 12.45 7.61 -1.19
N LEU A 7 12.10 8.53 -0.28
CA LEU A 7 11.86 9.94 -0.61
C LEU A 7 13.08 10.63 -1.21
N GLU A 8 14.29 10.26 -0.77
CA GLU A 8 15.54 10.78 -1.31
C GLU A 8 15.69 10.44 -2.79
N ALA A 9 15.35 9.22 -3.21
CA ALA A 9 15.37 8.87 -4.64
C ALA A 9 14.28 9.58 -5.44
N PHE A 10 13.07 9.66 -4.89
CA PHE A 10 11.95 10.30 -5.58
C PHE A 10 12.21 11.79 -5.80
N TRP A 11 12.71 12.47 -4.78
CA TRP A 11 12.97 13.91 -4.79
C TRP A 11 14.42 14.30 -5.09
N GLU A 12 15.31 13.35 -5.44
CA GLU A 12 16.75 13.57 -5.69
C GLU A 12 17.02 14.80 -6.58
N LYS A 13 16.25 14.95 -7.66
CA LYS A 13 16.43 16.08 -8.60
C LYS A 13 16.17 17.42 -7.94
N ALA A 14 15.21 17.50 -7.02
CA ALA A 14 14.87 18.71 -6.29
C ALA A 14 15.83 18.94 -5.11
N LEU A 15 16.12 17.89 -4.32
CA LEU A 15 16.87 17.96 -3.07
C LEU A 15 18.38 18.12 -3.26
N ARG A 16 18.96 17.65 -4.38
CA ARG A 16 20.43 17.70 -4.56
C ARG A 16 21.01 19.12 -4.64
N GLY A 17 20.20 20.11 -5.02
CA GLY A 17 20.68 21.47 -5.31
C GLY A 17 21.60 21.53 -6.53
N GLU A 18 22.42 22.58 -6.62
CA GLU A 18 23.39 22.80 -7.69
C GLU A 18 24.81 22.76 -7.16
N SER A 19 25.66 21.92 -7.74
CA SER A 19 27.08 21.92 -7.41
C SER A 19 27.76 23.20 -7.89
N GLY A 20 28.58 23.79 -7.02
CA GLY A 20 29.50 24.84 -7.39
C GLY A 20 30.67 24.31 -8.21
N SER A 21 31.40 25.20 -8.87
CA SER A 21 32.62 24.85 -9.59
C SER A 21 33.64 25.97 -9.47
N ILE A 22 34.91 25.59 -9.33
CA ILE A 22 36.03 26.54 -9.40
C ILE A 22 36.82 26.19 -10.65
N LYS A 23 36.93 27.13 -11.58
CA LYS A 23 37.78 27.03 -12.76
C LYS A 23 38.96 28.00 -12.59
N GLN A 24 40.16 27.47 -12.75
CA GLN A 24 41.40 28.24 -12.64
C GLN A 24 42.45 27.61 -13.56
N GLU A 25 43.39 28.41 -14.05
CA GLU A 25 44.38 27.97 -15.03
C GLU A 25 45.53 27.18 -14.37
N GLY A 26 46.00 26.16 -15.09
CA GLY A 26 47.11 25.31 -14.68
C GLY A 26 48.31 25.41 -15.63
N ASP A 27 49.52 25.21 -15.11
CA ASP A 27 50.72 25.08 -15.94
C ASP A 27 50.72 23.77 -16.76
N SER A 28 51.70 23.59 -17.64
CA SER A 28 51.83 22.38 -18.48
C SER A 28 52.06 21.07 -17.70
N ARG A 29 52.22 21.15 -16.37
CA ARG A 29 52.31 20.01 -15.44
C ARG A 29 51.07 19.88 -14.55
N GLY A 30 50.01 20.66 -14.80
CA GLY A 30 48.74 20.60 -14.09
C GLY A 30 48.72 21.30 -12.73
N ARG A 31 49.73 22.12 -12.41
CA ARG A 31 49.75 22.88 -11.15
C ARG A 31 49.01 24.20 -11.32
N TRP A 32 48.13 24.50 -10.37
CA TRP A 32 47.38 25.77 -10.34
C TRP A 32 48.31 26.98 -10.36
N ILE A 33 48.04 27.94 -11.24
CA ILE A 33 48.78 29.20 -11.32
C ILE A 33 48.17 30.17 -10.31
N PRO A 34 48.90 30.59 -9.25
CA PRO A 34 48.34 31.40 -8.15
C PRO A 34 47.83 32.79 -8.56
N VAL A 35 48.25 33.30 -9.72
CA VAL A 35 47.98 34.66 -10.21
C VAL A 35 46.91 34.68 -11.32
N SER A 36 46.34 33.52 -11.70
CA SER A 36 45.30 33.44 -12.72
C SER A 36 43.91 33.79 -12.15
N ASP A 37 43.06 34.37 -13.01
CA ASP A 37 41.66 34.65 -12.67
C ASP A 37 40.94 33.35 -12.29
N ARG A 38 40.16 33.41 -11.21
CA ARG A 38 39.31 32.31 -10.74
C ARG A 38 37.88 32.58 -11.16
N ASP A 39 37.31 31.69 -11.95
CA ASP A 39 35.88 31.67 -12.21
C ASP A 39 35.24 30.73 -11.19
N VAL A 40 34.56 31.33 -10.20
CA VAL A 40 33.92 30.61 -9.09
C VAL A 40 32.42 30.69 -9.28
N ARG A 41 31.80 29.53 -9.51
CA ARG A 41 30.37 29.35 -9.39
C ARG A 41 30.09 28.76 -8.01
N GLU A 42 29.37 29.50 -7.17
CA GLU A 42 28.96 29.03 -5.86
C GLU A 42 27.97 27.87 -5.97
N ALA A 43 28.04 26.94 -5.01
CA ALA A 43 27.05 25.90 -4.87
C ALA A 43 25.74 26.50 -4.33
N LYS A 44 24.61 25.88 -4.68
CA LYS A 44 23.30 26.21 -4.12
C LYS A 44 22.72 24.98 -3.46
N ASP A 45 22.34 25.13 -2.20
CA ASP A 45 21.71 24.06 -1.45
C ASP A 45 20.32 23.75 -2.01
N GLY A 46 19.91 22.48 -1.89
CA GLY A 46 18.55 22.07 -2.18
C GLY A 46 17.57 22.57 -1.11
N PRO A 47 16.26 22.52 -1.39
CA PRO A 47 15.24 22.87 -0.42
C PRO A 47 15.07 21.77 0.64
N ASP A 48 14.47 22.14 1.77
CA ASP A 48 14.03 21.19 2.79
C ASP A 48 12.72 20.50 2.38
N LEU A 49 12.56 19.23 2.78
CA LEU A 49 11.33 18.46 2.62
C LEU A 49 10.68 18.21 3.98
N ILE A 50 9.47 18.72 4.18
CA ILE A 50 8.68 18.51 5.40
C ILE A 50 7.70 17.36 5.16
N LEU A 51 7.83 16.30 5.95
CA LEU A 51 7.02 15.09 5.81
C LEU A 51 5.72 15.18 6.62
N THR A 52 4.76 14.31 6.27
CA THR A 52 3.55 14.08 7.06
C THR A 52 3.80 13.17 8.26
N ILE A 53 4.94 12.46 8.27
CA ILE A 53 5.32 11.50 9.30
C ILE A 53 5.45 12.21 10.65
N ASN A 54 4.79 11.65 11.66
CA ASN A 54 4.97 12.04 13.04
C ASN A 54 6.02 11.11 13.67
N HIS A 55 7.20 11.66 13.99
CA HIS A 55 8.32 10.87 14.52
C HIS A 55 7.97 10.06 15.79
N THR A 56 7.10 10.57 16.66
CA THR A 56 6.66 9.86 17.87
C THR A 56 5.79 8.67 17.50
N VAL A 57 4.84 8.85 16.59
CA VAL A 57 3.97 7.76 16.11
C VAL A 57 4.79 6.72 15.37
N GLN A 58 5.70 7.15 14.48
CA GLN A 58 6.59 6.28 13.73
C GLN A 58 7.42 5.39 14.65
N PHE A 59 8.08 5.97 15.66
CA PHE A 59 8.92 5.23 16.61
C PHE A 59 8.12 4.17 17.37
N GLU A 60 6.93 4.51 17.88
CA GLU A 60 6.09 3.55 18.60
C GLU A 60 5.59 2.43 17.68
N VAL A 61 5.21 2.74 16.45
CA VAL A 61 4.79 1.73 15.46
C VAL A 61 5.95 0.78 15.15
N GLU A 62 7.15 1.29 14.87
CA GLU A 62 8.33 0.45 14.60
C GLU A 62 8.65 -0.49 15.74
N LYS A 63 8.56 0.00 16.98
CA LYS A 63 8.74 -0.81 18.19
C LYS A 63 7.69 -1.91 18.30
N ILE A 64 6.41 -1.57 18.18
CA ILE A 64 5.30 -2.54 18.27
C ILE A 64 5.43 -3.60 17.18
N VAL A 65 5.71 -3.21 15.93
CA VAL A 65 5.84 -4.15 14.82
C VAL A 65 6.99 -5.12 15.06
N LYS A 66 8.14 -4.62 15.51
CA LYS A 66 9.30 -5.47 15.83
C LYS A 66 8.99 -6.46 16.95
N GLU A 67 8.45 -5.99 18.09
CA GLU A 67 8.06 -6.85 19.21
C GLU A 67 7.01 -7.90 18.80
N THR A 68 6.08 -7.50 17.93
CA THR A 68 5.02 -8.37 17.39
C THR A 68 5.62 -9.46 16.50
N MET A 69 6.53 -9.12 15.60
CA MET A 69 7.20 -10.09 14.74
C MET A 69 8.01 -11.09 15.53
N GLU A 70 8.76 -10.64 16.56
CA GLU A 70 9.51 -11.52 17.46
C GLU A 70 8.57 -12.46 18.23
N LYS A 71 7.44 -11.95 18.71
CA LYS A 71 6.45 -12.74 19.46
C LYS A 71 5.78 -13.83 18.62
N PHE A 72 5.47 -13.54 17.36
CA PHE A 72 4.73 -14.45 16.48
C PHE A 72 5.61 -15.19 15.47
N SER A 73 6.93 -14.95 15.50
CA SER A 73 7.89 -15.48 14.52
C SER A 73 7.44 -15.24 13.08
N ALA A 74 6.94 -14.03 12.79
CA ALA A 74 6.50 -13.66 11.45
C ALA A 74 7.71 -13.36 10.54
N ASP A 75 7.58 -13.64 9.24
CA ASP A 75 8.63 -13.40 8.25
C ASP A 75 8.78 -11.91 7.89
N SER A 76 7.65 -11.21 7.77
CA SER A 76 7.59 -9.76 7.52
C SER A 76 6.32 -9.14 8.10
N ALA A 77 6.32 -7.82 8.27
CA ALA A 77 5.16 -7.04 8.66
C ALA A 77 5.25 -5.61 8.13
N SER A 78 4.12 -5.07 7.70
CA SER A 78 3.98 -3.68 7.25
C SER A 78 2.83 -3.01 7.98
N VAL A 79 3.03 -1.79 8.46
CA VAL A 79 2.01 -1.01 9.16
C VAL A 79 1.99 0.42 8.63
N ILE A 80 0.79 0.88 8.28
CA ILE A 80 0.52 2.26 7.85
C ILE A 80 -0.46 2.87 8.85
N VAL A 81 -0.14 4.07 9.35
CA VAL A 81 -1.05 4.88 10.16
C VAL A 81 -1.39 6.13 9.36
N MET A 82 -2.68 6.34 9.09
CA MET A 82 -3.18 7.41 8.26
C MET A 82 -4.20 8.27 9.02
N GLU A 83 -4.17 9.58 8.80
CA GLU A 83 -5.25 10.49 9.20
C GLU A 83 -6.38 10.46 8.15
N PRO A 84 -7.57 9.90 8.43
CA PRO A 84 -8.56 9.64 7.38
C PRO A 84 -9.13 10.90 6.72
N LYS A 85 -9.17 12.02 7.45
CA LYS A 85 -9.73 13.29 6.94
C LYS A 85 -8.85 13.94 5.88
N THR A 86 -7.55 13.72 5.93
CA THR A 86 -6.57 14.42 5.10
C THR A 86 -5.77 13.50 4.19
N GLY A 87 -5.78 12.19 4.46
CA GLY A 87 -4.92 11.21 3.80
C GLY A 87 -3.46 11.27 4.23
N LYS A 88 -3.10 12.10 5.22
CA LYS A 88 -1.72 12.19 5.71
C LYS A 88 -1.28 10.86 6.29
N ILE A 89 -0.12 10.38 5.84
CA ILE A 89 0.54 9.22 6.45
C ILE A 89 1.33 9.71 7.65
N LEU A 90 0.91 9.31 8.85
CA LEU A 90 1.54 9.65 10.12
C LEU A 90 2.67 8.71 10.47
N ALA A 91 2.56 7.45 10.05
CA ALA A 91 3.62 6.46 10.15
C ALA A 91 3.52 5.41 9.03
N MET A 92 4.67 4.91 8.59
CA MET A 92 4.80 3.81 7.65
C MET A 92 6.03 3.01 8.05
N ALA A 93 5.81 1.81 8.60
CA ALA A 93 6.87 0.97 9.12
C ALA A 93 6.80 -0.41 8.50
N ASN A 94 7.96 -0.92 8.08
CA ASN A 94 8.11 -2.27 7.56
C ASN A 94 9.17 -3.00 8.37
N GLN A 95 9.01 -4.30 8.53
CA GLN A 95 10.00 -5.18 9.12
C GLN A 95 10.08 -6.47 8.28
N PRO A 96 11.28 -7.05 8.07
CA PRO A 96 12.57 -6.55 8.55
C PRO A 96 13.01 -5.23 7.88
N SER A 97 13.66 -4.35 8.64
CA SER A 97 14.19 -3.06 8.17
C SER A 97 15.73 -3.07 8.09
N PHE A 98 16.32 -1.92 7.73
CA PHE A 98 17.76 -1.70 7.66
C PHE A 98 18.16 -0.39 8.36
N ASN A 99 19.44 -0.26 8.73
CA ASN A 99 19.98 0.99 9.26
C ASN A 99 20.49 1.87 8.10
N PRO A 100 19.87 3.03 7.81
CA PRO A 100 20.31 3.88 6.71
C PRO A 100 21.70 4.48 6.92
N ASN A 101 22.15 4.61 8.18
CA ASN A 101 23.50 5.10 8.50
C ASN A 101 24.60 4.05 8.28
N ASP A 102 24.24 2.78 8.11
CA ASP A 102 25.16 1.66 7.89
C ASP A 102 24.64 0.71 6.80
N PHE A 103 24.20 1.29 5.69
CA PHE A 103 23.58 0.55 4.58
C PHE A 103 24.53 -0.49 3.96
N SER A 104 25.85 -0.31 4.08
CA SER A 104 26.85 -1.25 3.57
C SER A 104 26.82 -2.62 4.24
N GLN A 105 26.25 -2.73 5.45
CA GLN A 105 26.09 -4.01 6.16
C GLN A 105 24.80 -4.74 5.75
N THR A 106 23.95 -4.13 4.93
CA THR A 106 22.72 -4.75 4.47
C THR A 106 23.01 -5.62 3.26
N GLU A 107 23.14 -6.93 3.49
CA GLU A 107 23.42 -7.92 2.44
C GLU A 107 22.22 -8.12 1.49
N ASP A 108 21.01 -8.02 2.04
CA ASP A 108 19.77 -8.24 1.31
C ASP A 108 19.22 -6.93 0.72
N ILE A 109 19.40 -6.77 -0.59
CA ILE A 109 19.00 -5.59 -1.36
C ILE A 109 17.47 -5.39 -1.32
N SER A 110 16.68 -6.45 -1.11
CA SER A 110 15.22 -6.34 -1.02
C SER A 110 14.78 -5.44 0.14
N ARG A 111 15.60 -5.32 1.20
CA ARG A 111 15.33 -4.45 2.35
C ARG A 111 15.29 -2.96 2.02
N PHE A 112 15.87 -2.56 0.88
CA PHE A 112 15.82 -1.17 0.43
C PHE A 112 14.52 -0.82 -0.30
N VAL A 113 13.69 -1.82 -0.61
CA VAL A 113 12.37 -1.64 -1.19
C VAL A 113 11.35 -1.47 -0.08
N ASN A 114 10.38 -0.60 -0.29
CA ASN A 114 9.27 -0.41 0.63
C ASN A 114 8.12 -1.35 0.24
N PRO A 115 7.90 -2.48 0.95
CA PRO A 115 6.86 -3.45 0.59
C PRO A 115 5.46 -2.84 0.70
N ALA A 116 5.22 -1.92 1.63
CA ALA A 116 3.93 -1.23 1.78
C ALA A 116 3.49 -0.41 0.55
N VAL A 117 4.40 -0.17 -0.40
CA VAL A 117 4.15 0.58 -1.64
C VAL A 117 4.40 -0.27 -2.89
N SER A 118 5.25 -1.29 -2.79
CA SER A 118 5.77 -2.03 -3.94
C SER A 118 5.26 -3.46 -4.04
N GLU A 119 4.68 -4.01 -2.98
CA GLU A 119 4.23 -5.40 -2.91
C GLU A 119 2.70 -5.46 -2.75
N PRO A 120 1.98 -5.85 -3.81
CA PRO A 120 0.53 -5.98 -3.74
C PRO A 120 0.19 -7.33 -3.09
N TYR A 121 -0.95 -7.41 -2.38
CA TYR A 121 -1.36 -8.62 -1.67
C TYR A 121 -2.86 -8.88 -1.76
N GLU A 122 -3.28 -10.12 -1.59
CA GLU A 122 -4.70 -10.46 -1.51
C GLU A 122 -5.26 -10.11 -0.12
N SER A 123 -6.18 -9.15 -0.06
CA SER A 123 -6.75 -8.64 1.20
C SER A 123 -7.72 -9.60 1.92
N GLY A 124 -8.23 -10.61 1.21
CA GLY A 124 -9.15 -11.60 1.76
C GLY A 124 -10.37 -10.98 2.43
N SER A 125 -10.68 -11.42 3.66
CA SER A 125 -11.90 -10.99 4.36
C SER A 125 -11.93 -9.50 4.75
N VAL A 126 -10.79 -8.80 4.73
CA VAL A 126 -10.77 -7.34 4.94
C VAL A 126 -11.59 -6.64 3.85
N PHE A 127 -11.63 -7.20 2.64
CA PHE A 127 -12.39 -6.64 1.52
C PHE A 127 -13.91 -6.62 1.75
N LYS A 128 -14.43 -7.47 2.64
CA LYS A 128 -15.88 -7.59 2.89
C LYS A 128 -16.52 -6.27 3.34
N ALA A 129 -15.77 -5.44 4.07
CA ALA A 129 -16.23 -4.11 4.45
C ALA A 129 -16.53 -3.23 3.23
N PHE A 130 -15.75 -3.35 2.15
CA PHE A 130 -16.02 -2.67 0.89
C PHE A 130 -17.22 -3.27 0.18
N THR A 131 -17.36 -4.60 0.13
CA THR A 131 -18.55 -5.23 -0.46
C THR A 131 -19.85 -4.81 0.24
N GLU A 132 -19.84 -4.75 1.57
CA GLU A 132 -20.96 -4.22 2.37
C GLU A 132 -21.25 -2.76 2.02
N ALA A 133 -20.22 -1.91 1.99
CA ALA A 133 -20.36 -0.51 1.61
C ALA A 133 -20.95 -0.34 0.20
N ILE A 134 -20.54 -1.19 -0.76
CA ILE A 134 -21.09 -1.23 -2.11
C ILE A 134 -22.57 -1.58 -2.10
N GLY A 135 -22.95 -2.63 -1.38
CA GLY A 135 -24.34 -3.06 -1.28
C GLY A 135 -25.24 -1.99 -0.65
N ILE A 136 -24.71 -1.23 0.32
CA ILE A 136 -25.39 -0.10 0.96
C ILE A 136 -25.50 1.08 -0.01
N ASP A 137 -24.42 1.50 -0.67
CA ASP A 137 -24.41 2.65 -1.59
C ASP A 137 -25.28 2.38 -2.84
N ASP A 138 -25.28 1.15 -3.36
CA ASP A 138 -26.15 0.70 -4.47
C ASP A 138 -27.62 0.50 -4.03
N GLY A 139 -27.93 0.72 -2.74
CA GLY A 139 -29.28 0.65 -2.17
C GLY A 139 -29.87 -0.76 -2.12
N LYS A 140 -29.05 -1.81 -2.23
CA LYS A 140 -29.48 -3.21 -2.25
C LYS A 140 -29.70 -3.78 -0.87
N ILE A 141 -28.96 -3.28 0.11
CA ILE A 141 -29.00 -3.75 1.49
C ILE A 141 -28.87 -2.59 2.48
N ASN A 142 -29.16 -2.87 3.74
CA ASN A 142 -28.75 -2.10 4.89
C ASN A 142 -28.35 -3.07 6.02
N GLY A 143 -27.89 -2.55 7.16
CA GLY A 143 -27.42 -3.40 8.27
C GLY A 143 -28.45 -4.39 8.83
N SER A 144 -29.74 -4.11 8.71
CA SER A 144 -30.82 -5.01 9.15
C SER A 144 -31.39 -5.90 8.04
N THR A 145 -30.95 -5.73 6.79
CA THR A 145 -31.29 -6.66 5.71
C THR A 145 -30.81 -8.05 6.07
N THR A 146 -31.66 -9.05 5.85
CA THR A 146 -31.36 -10.44 6.20
C THR A 146 -31.15 -11.32 4.99
N TYR A 147 -30.32 -12.34 5.14
CA TYR A 147 -30.21 -13.45 4.20
C TYR A 147 -30.22 -14.79 4.97
N VAL A 148 -30.39 -15.89 4.24
CA VAL A 148 -30.29 -17.24 4.82
C VAL A 148 -28.90 -17.79 4.52
N ASP A 149 -28.10 -17.96 5.55
CA ASP A 149 -26.80 -18.60 5.49
C ASP A 149 -26.93 -20.13 5.50
N THR A 150 -26.67 -20.74 4.34
CA THR A 150 -26.58 -22.19 4.16
C THR A 150 -25.19 -22.76 4.49
N GLY A 151 -24.22 -21.90 4.86
CA GLY A 151 -22.84 -22.28 5.15
C GLY A 151 -21.97 -22.55 3.93
N VAL A 152 -22.60 -22.74 2.78
CA VAL A 152 -21.95 -23.05 1.51
C VAL A 152 -22.75 -22.50 0.33
N VAL A 153 -22.05 -21.96 -0.66
CA VAL A 153 -22.59 -21.59 -1.96
C VAL A 153 -21.82 -22.33 -3.05
N LYS A 154 -22.56 -22.95 -3.98
CA LYS A 154 -21.99 -23.55 -5.19
C LYS A 154 -22.20 -22.60 -6.35
N GLU A 155 -21.12 -22.08 -6.92
CA GLU A 155 -21.20 -21.08 -7.99
C GLU A 155 -20.05 -21.23 -8.98
N ALA A 156 -20.36 -21.09 -10.27
CA ALA A 156 -19.39 -21.21 -11.37
C ALA A 156 -18.48 -22.47 -11.30
N GLY A 157 -19.00 -23.59 -10.75
CA GLY A 157 -18.25 -24.84 -10.59
C GLY A 157 -17.39 -24.94 -9.32
N TYR A 158 -17.40 -23.91 -8.48
CA TYR A 158 -16.69 -23.87 -7.20
C TYR A 158 -17.65 -23.98 -6.02
N GLU A 159 -17.13 -24.49 -4.91
CA GLU A 159 -17.83 -24.54 -3.64
C GLU A 159 -17.13 -23.59 -2.66
N ILE A 160 -17.84 -22.53 -2.26
CA ILE A 160 -17.34 -21.52 -1.32
C ILE A 160 -18.05 -21.71 0.01
N ARG A 161 -17.26 -21.83 1.08
CA ARG A 161 -17.74 -22.12 2.44
C ARG A 161 -17.42 -20.98 3.39
N ASN A 162 -18.21 -20.83 4.45
CA ASN A 162 -17.82 -19.99 5.58
C ASN A 162 -16.60 -20.58 6.30
N SER A 163 -15.81 -19.72 6.97
CA SER A 163 -14.63 -20.15 7.72
C SER A 163 -14.94 -21.07 8.90
N ASP A 164 -16.16 -20.98 9.44
CA ASP A 164 -16.65 -21.82 10.53
C ASP A 164 -17.19 -23.18 10.08
N LEU A 165 -17.33 -23.39 8.76
CA LEU A 165 -17.90 -24.58 8.12
C LEU A 165 -19.34 -24.88 8.54
N LYS A 166 -20.10 -23.89 9.01
CA LYS A 166 -21.47 -24.05 9.51
C LYS A 166 -22.48 -23.25 8.70
N ALA A 167 -23.73 -23.69 8.76
CA ALA A 167 -24.88 -22.91 8.37
C ALA A 167 -25.40 -22.13 9.59
N ASN A 168 -25.44 -20.81 9.48
CA ASN A 168 -25.86 -19.93 10.57
C ASN A 168 -27.34 -19.52 10.47
N GLY A 169 -28.08 -19.99 9.45
CA GLY A 169 -29.50 -19.70 9.30
C GLY A 169 -29.75 -18.25 8.93
N VAL A 170 -30.81 -17.63 9.45
CA VAL A 170 -31.13 -16.24 9.14
C VAL A 170 -30.12 -15.31 9.83
N GLN A 171 -29.42 -14.50 9.04
CA GLN A 171 -28.41 -13.56 9.51
C GLN A 171 -28.65 -12.18 8.89
N THR A 172 -28.33 -11.13 9.64
CA THR A 172 -28.31 -9.73 9.16
C THR A 172 -27.00 -9.40 8.48
N MET A 173 -26.96 -8.34 7.65
CA MET A 173 -25.72 -7.87 7.04
C MET A 173 -24.68 -7.41 8.08
N THR A 174 -25.12 -6.87 9.22
CA THR A 174 -24.21 -6.62 10.36
C THR A 174 -23.52 -7.92 10.80
N GLN A 175 -24.27 -9.01 10.93
CA GLN A 175 -23.72 -10.32 11.32
C GLN A 175 -22.84 -10.94 10.23
N VAL A 176 -23.11 -10.66 8.95
CA VAL A 176 -22.22 -11.07 7.84
C VAL A 176 -20.81 -10.54 8.04
N LEU A 177 -20.68 -9.26 8.38
CA LEU A 177 -19.37 -8.66 8.63
C LEU A 177 -18.76 -9.15 9.95
N GLU A 178 -19.54 -9.21 11.04
CA GLU A 178 -19.08 -9.65 12.37
C GLU A 178 -18.56 -11.10 12.38
N ALA A 179 -19.31 -12.02 11.77
CA ALA A 179 -18.95 -13.43 11.69
C ALA A 179 -18.12 -13.75 10.42
N SER A 180 -17.79 -12.74 9.62
CA SER A 180 -17.03 -12.88 8.37
C SER A 180 -17.62 -13.95 7.44
N LEU A 181 -18.94 -13.93 7.23
CA LEU A 181 -19.64 -14.94 6.44
C LEU A 181 -19.37 -14.74 4.94
N ASN A 182 -18.68 -15.69 4.30
CA ASN A 182 -18.39 -15.66 2.86
C ASN A 182 -19.69 -15.72 2.04
N THR A 183 -20.66 -16.54 2.47
CA THR A 183 -21.94 -16.68 1.78
C THR A 183 -22.76 -15.40 1.76
N GLY A 184 -22.65 -14.56 2.79
CA GLY A 184 -23.35 -13.27 2.88
C GLY A 184 -22.78 -12.25 1.90
N VAL A 185 -21.46 -12.19 1.77
CA VAL A 185 -20.79 -11.29 0.82
C VAL A 185 -21.12 -11.69 -0.62
N ILE A 186 -21.19 -13.00 -0.91
CA ILE A 186 -21.66 -13.53 -2.21
C ILE A 186 -23.11 -13.11 -2.47
N HIS A 187 -23.96 -13.14 -1.45
CA HIS A 187 -25.35 -12.71 -1.57
C HIS A 187 -25.44 -11.22 -1.96
N ILE A 188 -24.67 -10.34 -1.30
CA ILE A 188 -24.60 -8.91 -1.61
C ILE A 188 -24.14 -8.68 -3.05
N GLU A 189 -23.06 -9.33 -3.43
CA GLU A 189 -22.48 -9.17 -4.75
C GLU A 189 -23.45 -9.59 -5.86
N LYS A 190 -24.21 -10.68 -5.66
CA LYS A 190 -25.28 -11.08 -6.59
C LYS A 190 -26.39 -10.04 -6.72
N LEU A 191 -26.72 -9.32 -5.65
CA LEU A 191 -27.72 -8.25 -5.68
C LEU A 191 -27.22 -7.00 -6.43
N VAL A 192 -25.94 -6.66 -6.27
CA VAL A 192 -25.28 -5.52 -6.92
C VAL A 192 -25.02 -5.82 -8.41
N GLY A 193 -24.56 -7.04 -8.71
CA GLY A 193 -24.18 -7.50 -10.03
C GLY A 193 -22.75 -7.12 -10.42
N ASN A 194 -22.08 -8.02 -11.15
CA ASN A 194 -20.65 -7.96 -11.49
C ASN A 194 -20.21 -6.62 -12.11
N LYS A 195 -21.00 -6.05 -13.03
CA LYS A 195 -20.65 -4.80 -13.71
C LYS A 195 -20.58 -3.63 -12.72
N ASN A 196 -21.60 -3.50 -11.87
CA ASN A 196 -21.64 -2.43 -10.86
C ASN A 196 -20.55 -2.67 -9.82
N PHE A 197 -20.39 -3.90 -9.34
CA PHE A 197 -19.35 -4.23 -8.37
C PHE A 197 -17.95 -3.85 -8.88
N ALA A 198 -17.57 -4.25 -10.10
CA ALA A 198 -16.28 -3.89 -10.69
C ALA A 198 -16.08 -2.36 -10.78
N GLU A 199 -17.14 -1.62 -11.08
CA GLU A 199 -17.09 -0.16 -11.13
C GLU A 199 -16.85 0.45 -9.74
N TYR A 200 -17.53 -0.06 -8.71
CA TYR A 200 -17.29 0.37 -7.35
C TYR A 200 -15.86 0.08 -6.89
N VAL A 201 -15.32 -1.12 -7.19
CA VAL A 201 -13.93 -1.46 -6.85
C VAL A 201 -12.96 -0.43 -7.44
N ARG A 202 -13.15 -0.02 -8.71
CA ARG A 202 -12.36 1.06 -9.31
C ARG A 202 -12.59 2.42 -8.65
N ARG A 203 -13.84 2.76 -8.31
CA ARG A 203 -14.18 4.01 -7.62
C ARG A 203 -13.54 4.13 -6.22
N PHE A 204 -13.28 3.01 -5.55
CA PHE A 204 -12.50 2.98 -4.31
C PHE A 204 -11.00 3.20 -4.52
N GLY A 205 -10.50 3.18 -5.77
CA GLY A 205 -9.10 3.36 -6.12
C GLY A 205 -8.28 2.06 -6.20
N PHE A 206 -8.91 0.89 -6.02
CA PHE A 206 -8.20 -0.39 -6.16
C PHE A 206 -7.79 -0.64 -7.61
N GLY A 207 -6.58 -1.17 -7.81
CA GLY A 207 -6.02 -1.36 -9.15
C GLY A 207 -5.29 -0.12 -9.69
N GLU A 208 -5.32 1.00 -8.97
CA GLU A 208 -4.69 2.26 -9.35
C GLU A 208 -3.55 2.62 -8.41
N LYS A 209 -2.59 3.40 -8.92
CA LYS A 209 -1.54 3.98 -8.08
C LYS A 209 -2.14 5.07 -7.20
N THR A 210 -1.74 5.09 -5.93
CA THR A 210 -2.12 6.15 -4.97
C THR A 210 -1.51 7.50 -5.32
N GLY A 211 -0.39 7.50 -6.05
CA GLY A 211 0.37 8.71 -6.38
C GLY A 211 1.28 9.15 -5.23
N ILE A 212 1.67 8.22 -4.36
CA ILE A 212 2.63 8.49 -3.28
C ILE A 212 3.99 8.87 -3.85
N ASP A 213 4.69 9.79 -3.18
CA ASP A 213 6.02 10.27 -3.56
C ASP A 213 7.14 9.27 -3.24
N LEU A 214 6.93 7.99 -3.58
CA LEU A 214 7.88 6.91 -3.34
C LEU A 214 8.14 6.12 -4.63
N PRO A 215 9.40 5.72 -4.88
CA PRO A 215 9.73 4.89 -6.02
C PRO A 215 9.15 3.48 -5.84
N GLY A 216 8.91 2.78 -6.95
CA GLY A 216 8.49 1.38 -6.93
C GLY A 216 6.99 1.15 -6.70
N GLU A 217 6.18 2.21 -6.62
CA GLU A 217 4.74 2.09 -6.43
C GLU A 217 4.06 1.21 -7.49
N VAL A 218 3.28 0.26 -7.00
CA VAL A 218 2.38 -0.61 -7.77
C VAL A 218 0.92 -0.35 -7.38
N GLY A 219 -0.02 -0.50 -8.31
CA GLY A 219 -1.45 -0.25 -8.06
C GLY A 219 -2.28 -1.50 -7.73
N GLY A 220 -1.66 -2.66 -7.55
CA GLY A 220 -2.37 -3.94 -7.47
C GLY A 220 -2.90 -4.43 -8.83
N ASN A 221 -3.75 -5.47 -8.80
CA ASN A 221 -4.23 -6.17 -9.98
C ASN A 221 -5.68 -6.66 -9.84
N ILE A 222 -6.60 -5.88 -10.42
CA ILE A 222 -8.04 -6.18 -10.48
C ILE A 222 -8.50 -6.73 -11.84
N ARG A 223 -7.59 -7.25 -12.68
CA ARG A 223 -7.91 -7.68 -14.05
C ARG A 223 -8.96 -8.80 -14.11
N ASN A 224 -9.01 -9.63 -13.08
CA ASN A 224 -10.01 -10.68 -12.90
C ASN A 224 -11.46 -10.13 -12.91
N LEU A 225 -11.67 -8.87 -12.50
CA LEU A 225 -12.98 -8.20 -12.51
C LEU A 225 -13.39 -7.66 -13.89
N ASN A 226 -12.50 -7.68 -14.88
CA ASN A 226 -12.84 -7.21 -16.23
C ASN A 226 -13.74 -8.19 -16.99
N ASN A 227 -13.71 -9.48 -16.63
CA ASN A 227 -14.62 -10.47 -17.20
C ASN A 227 -15.89 -10.59 -16.36
N THR A 228 -16.87 -9.74 -16.65
CA THR A 228 -18.15 -9.75 -15.93
C THR A 228 -19.02 -10.97 -16.22
N LYS A 229 -18.59 -11.90 -17.10
CA LYS A 229 -19.30 -13.15 -17.40
C LYS A 229 -18.87 -14.30 -16.49
N THR A 230 -17.82 -14.12 -15.69
CA THR A 230 -17.30 -15.14 -14.77
C THR A 230 -17.47 -14.67 -13.34
N ASP A 231 -18.46 -15.23 -12.65
CA ASP A 231 -18.86 -14.75 -11.33
C ASP A 231 -17.82 -15.08 -10.23
N ILE A 232 -17.02 -16.13 -10.40
CA ILE A 232 -16.04 -16.58 -9.39
C ILE A 232 -14.99 -15.54 -9.00
N ASN A 233 -14.63 -14.64 -9.91
CA ASN A 233 -13.58 -13.65 -9.67
C ASN A 233 -14.01 -12.55 -8.69
N PHE A 234 -15.31 -12.43 -8.46
CA PHE A 234 -15.89 -11.40 -7.63
C PHE A 234 -16.10 -11.94 -6.19
N PHE A 235 -16.56 -13.18 -6.05
CA PHE A 235 -17.02 -13.82 -4.79
C PHE A 235 -16.01 -14.00 -3.65
N CYS A 236 -14.75 -13.64 -3.84
CA CYS A 236 -13.71 -13.91 -2.84
C CYS A 236 -12.68 -12.78 -2.64
N GLY A 237 -12.85 -11.62 -3.29
CA GLY A 237 -11.82 -10.56 -3.21
C GLY A 237 -10.45 -11.04 -3.68
N LYS A 238 -10.42 -12.01 -4.62
CA LYS A 238 -9.20 -12.64 -5.15
C LYS A 238 -8.54 -11.75 -6.18
N PHE A 239 -8.15 -10.56 -5.75
CA PHE A 239 -7.35 -9.62 -6.50
C PHE A 239 -6.35 -9.00 -5.55
N GLU A 240 -5.21 -8.64 -6.12
CA GLU A 240 -4.12 -8.04 -5.36
C GLU A 240 -4.44 -6.55 -5.21
N ILE A 241 -4.37 -6.04 -3.99
CA ILE A 241 -4.51 -4.62 -3.67
C ILE A 241 -3.16 -4.03 -3.28
#